data_AF-X0ZWS9-F1
#
_entry.id   AF-X0ZWS9-F1
#
_cell.length_a   1.000
_cell.length_b   1.000
_cell.length_c   1.000
_cell.angle_alpha   90.00
_cell.angle_beta   90.00
_cell.angle_gamma   90.00
#
_symmetry.space_group_name_H-M   'P 1'
#
loop_
_entity.id
_entity.type
_entity.pdbx_description
1 polymer ?
#
loop_
_entity_poly.entity_id
_entity_poly.type
_entity_poly.pdbx_seq_one_letter_code
_entity_poly.pdbx_strand_id
1 'polypeptide(L)'
;AFPDFIANAGEVLAILVNKVAKNAEEIFDYIKSKITQKTYEVIQVAAERNITPYEYAVADSLNELTKKIKRKSNSLEKLNRRF
;
A
#
# COMPACT_ATOMS: atom_id res chain seq x y z
N ALA A 1 1.77 -10.19 16.58
CA ALA A 1 0.39 -9.81 16.17
C ALA A 1 0.40 -9.44 14.69
N PHE A 2 -0.72 -9.60 13.99
CA PHE A 2 -0.83 -9.16 12.59
C PHE A 2 -0.98 -7.62 12.53
N PRO A 3 -0.49 -6.93 11.49
CA PRO A 3 -0.55 -5.46 11.40
C PRO A 3 -1.99 -4.94 11.26
N ASP A 4 -2.41 -4.11 12.20
CA ASP A 4 -3.73 -3.49 12.25
C ASP A 4 -3.99 -2.54 11.07
N PHE A 5 -2.99 -1.76 10.67
CA PHE A 5 -3.08 -0.85 9.52
C PHE A 5 -3.23 -1.57 8.17
N ILE A 6 -2.98 -2.89 8.11
CA ILE A 6 -3.33 -3.73 6.95
C ILE A 6 -4.74 -4.28 7.12
N ALA A 7 -5.08 -4.80 8.29
CA ALA A 7 -6.39 -5.37 8.57
C ALA A 7 -7.53 -4.33 8.41
N ASN A 8 -7.27 -3.08 8.80
CA ASN A 8 -8.24 -1.98 8.78
C ASN A 8 -8.14 -1.12 7.50
N ALA A 9 -7.32 -1.51 6.51
CA ALA A 9 -7.10 -0.71 5.31
C ALA A 9 -8.33 -0.61 4.39
N GLY A 10 -9.36 -1.43 4.62
CA GLY A 10 -10.56 -1.50 3.77
C GLY A 10 -11.27 -0.17 3.60
N GLU A 11 -11.45 0.61 4.67
CA GLU A 11 -12.12 1.91 4.61
C GLU A 11 -11.35 2.91 3.75
N VAL A 12 -10.02 2.97 3.91
CA VAL A 12 -9.16 3.86 3.13
C VAL A 12 -9.15 3.46 1.65
N LEU A 13 -9.13 2.15 1.37
CA LEU A 13 -9.21 1.63 0.00
C LEU A 13 -10.57 1.92 -0.64
N ALA A 14 -11.66 1.87 0.12
CA ALA A 14 -12.98 2.25 -0.36
C ALA A 14 -13.00 3.72 -0.79
N ILE A 15 -12.48 4.64 0.04
CA ILE A 15 -12.39 6.08 -0.29
C ILE A 15 -11.59 6.30 -1.58
N LEU A 16 -10.49 5.57 -1.76
CA LEU A 16 -9.64 5.67 -2.94
C LEU A 16 -10.38 5.28 -4.24
N VAL A 17 -11.13 4.18 -4.21
CA VAL A 17 -11.73 3.60 -5.42
C VAL A 17 -13.14 4.13 -5.70
N ASN A 18 -13.80 4.74 -4.71
CA ASN A 18 -15.17 5.28 -4.84
C ASN A 18 -15.33 6.32 -5.96
N LYS A 19 -14.25 6.99 -6.37
CA LYS A 19 -14.29 7.99 -7.47
C LYS A 19 -14.37 7.38 -8.87
N VAL A 20 -14.05 6.09 -9.01
CA VAL A 20 -13.91 5.42 -10.31
C VAL A 20 -14.75 4.16 -10.44
N ALA A 21 -15.12 3.52 -9.33
CA ALA A 21 -15.97 2.34 -9.33
C ALA A 21 -17.41 2.68 -9.71
N LYS A 22 -18.05 1.77 -10.44
CA LYS A 22 -19.42 1.96 -10.93
C LYS A 22 -20.49 1.50 -9.95
N ASN A 23 -20.14 0.59 -9.05
CA ASN A 23 -21.05 0.02 -8.06
C ASN A 23 -20.27 -0.48 -6.82
N ALA A 24 -21.01 -0.85 -5.76
CA ALA A 24 -20.42 -1.32 -4.51
C ALA A 24 -19.69 -2.68 -4.63
N GLU A 25 -20.08 -3.50 -5.60
CA GLU A 25 -19.47 -4.82 -5.84
C GLU A 25 -18.05 -4.67 -6.39
N GLU A 26 -17.84 -3.77 -7.36
CA GLU A 26 -16.51 -3.42 -7.87
C GLU A 26 -15.59 -2.88 -6.76
N ILE A 27 -16.15 -2.07 -5.83
CA ILE A 27 -15.41 -1.56 -4.66
C ILE A 27 -14.99 -2.73 -3.76
N PHE A 28 -15.93 -3.62 -3.44
CA PHE A 28 -15.68 -4.77 -2.58
C PHE A 28 -14.62 -5.71 -3.17
N ASP A 29 -14.75 -6.08 -4.44
CA ASP A 29 -13.82 -6.97 -5.12
C ASP A 29 -12.41 -6.37 -5.21
N TYR A 30 -12.31 -5.06 -5.46
CA TYR A 30 -11.04 -4.35 -5.45
C TYR A 30 -10.40 -4.40 -4.06
N ILE A 31 -11.15 -4.06 -3.00
CA ILE A 31 -10.64 -4.06 -1.62
C ILE A 31 -10.20 -5.47 -1.22
N LYS A 32 -11.04 -6.48 -1.47
CA LYS A 32 -10.75 -7.89 -1.20
C LYS A 32 -9.45 -8.31 -1.88
N SER A 33 -9.33 -8.06 -3.18
CA SER A 33 -8.12 -8.38 -3.95
C SER A 33 -6.87 -7.73 -3.35
N LYS A 34 -6.92 -6.45 -3.00
CA LYS A 34 -5.77 -5.71 -2.44
C LYS A 34 -5.39 -6.18 -1.05
N ILE A 35 -6.34 -6.37 -0.15
CA ILE A 35 -6.07 -6.85 1.22
C ILE A 35 -5.54 -8.28 1.17
N THR A 36 -6.14 -9.18 0.38
CA THR A 36 -5.67 -10.55 0.24
C THR A 36 -4.25 -10.60 -0.30
N GLN A 37 -3.96 -9.87 -1.38
CA GLN A 37 -2.61 -9.81 -1.94
C GLN A 37 -1.59 -9.31 -0.91
N LYS A 38 -1.90 -8.21 -0.22
CA LYS A 38 -0.94 -7.62 0.72
C LYS A 38 -0.74 -8.48 1.97
N THR A 39 -1.81 -9.10 2.46
CA THR A 39 -1.76 -10.03 3.59
C THR A 39 -0.88 -11.23 3.28
N TYR A 40 -1.07 -11.83 2.09
CA TYR A 40 -0.25 -12.96 1.64
C TYR A 40 1.24 -12.58 1.54
N GLU A 41 1.54 -11.47 0.88
CA GLU A 41 2.91 -10.96 0.75
C GLU A 41 3.57 -10.75 2.12
N VAL A 42 2.87 -10.10 3.05
CA VAL A 42 3.40 -9.80 4.38
C VAL A 42 3.68 -11.06 5.18
N ILE A 43 2.79 -12.06 5.14
CA ILE A 43 2.99 -13.32 5.85
C ILE A 43 4.15 -14.10 5.23
N GLN A 44 4.20 -14.23 3.91
CA GLN A 44 5.24 -15.01 3.24
C GLN A 44 6.63 -14.40 3.44
N VAL A 45 6.79 -13.10 3.16
CA VAL A 45 8.12 -12.48 3.21
C VAL A 45 8.61 -12.35 4.67
N ALA A 46 7.70 -12.13 5.63
CA ALA A 46 8.07 -12.17 7.04
C ALA A 46 8.59 -13.56 7.45
N ALA A 47 7.94 -14.63 7.00
CA ALA A 47 8.39 -16.01 7.23
C ALA A 47 9.75 -16.28 6.57
N GLU A 48 9.95 -15.90 5.31
CA GLU A 48 11.22 -16.05 4.58
C GLU A 48 12.38 -15.31 5.25
N ARG A 49 12.11 -14.16 5.85
CA ARG A 49 13.12 -13.31 6.51
C ARG A 49 13.27 -13.57 8.00
N ASN A 50 12.49 -14.51 8.56
CA ASN A 50 12.45 -14.82 9.98
C ASN A 50 12.22 -13.58 10.87
N ILE A 51 11.28 -12.71 10.47
CA ILE A 51 10.84 -11.53 11.22
C ILE A 51 9.33 -11.58 11.44
N THR A 52 8.79 -10.72 12.29
CA THR A 52 7.34 -10.66 12.48
C THR A 52 6.64 -10.00 11.28
N PRO A 53 5.38 -10.38 10.98
CA PRO A 53 4.56 -9.69 9.99
C PRO A 53 4.48 -8.18 10.19
N TYR A 54 4.49 -7.73 11.45
CA TYR A 54 4.49 -6.32 11.83
C TYR A 54 5.77 -5.59 11.41
N GLU A 55 6.94 -6.14 11.76
CA GLU A 55 8.23 -5.55 11.39
C GLU A 55 8.38 -5.46 9.88
N TYR A 56 8.02 -6.52 9.14
CA TYR A 56 8.05 -6.49 7.68
C TYR A 56 7.12 -5.42 7.12
N ALA A 57 5.86 -5.38 7.57
CA ALA A 57 4.87 -4.44 7.06
C ALA A 57 5.25 -2.97 7.29
N VAL A 58 5.87 -2.66 8.44
CA VAL A 58 6.40 -1.32 8.73
C VAL A 58 7.56 -1.00 7.79
N ALA A 59 8.55 -1.89 7.67
CA ALA A 59 9.71 -1.67 6.84
C ALA A 59 9.34 -1.49 5.36
N ASP A 60 8.41 -2.30 4.86
CA ASP A 60 7.91 -2.20 3.49
C ASP A 60 7.16 -0.88 3.24
N SER A 61 6.28 -0.47 4.17
CA SER A 61 5.55 0.80 4.08
C SER A 61 6.50 2.01 4.04
N LEU A 62 7.55 1.99 4.86
CA LEU A 62 8.59 3.04 4.88
C LEU A 62 9.40 3.08 3.57
N ASN A 63 9.70 1.91 3.01
CA ASN A 63 10.38 1.81 1.72
C ASN A 63 9.53 2.40 0.59
N GLU A 64 8.24 2.06 0.53
CA GLU A 64 7.31 2.61 -0.45
C GLU A 64 7.12 4.13 -0.29
N LEU A 65 7.04 4.63 0.95
CA LEU A 65 7.00 6.06 1.23
C LEU A 65 8.25 6.77 0.71
N THR A 66 9.43 6.24 1.01
CA THR A 66 10.71 6.77 0.56
C THR A 66 10.79 6.81 -0.97
N LYS A 67 10.36 5.75 -1.66
CA LYS A 67 10.29 5.71 -3.14
C LYS A 67 9.38 6.82 -3.68
N LYS A 68 8.22 7.03 -3.07
CA LYS A 68 7.27 8.08 -3.49
C LYS A 68 7.84 9.49 -3.28
N ILE A 69 8.47 9.75 -2.13
CA ILE A 69 9.14 11.03 -1.84
C ILE A 69 10.23 11.30 -2.88
N LYS A 70 11.09 10.31 -3.15
CA LYS A 70 12.17 10.43 -4.16
C LYS A 70 11.61 10.71 -5.55
N ARG A 71 10.56 10.01 -5.99
CA ARG A 71 9.90 10.26 -7.28
C ARG A 71 9.34 11.68 -7.37
N LYS A 72 8.71 12.17 -6.30
CA LYS A 72 8.18 13.55 -6.24
C LYS A 72 9.30 14.58 -6.34
N SER A 73 10.38 14.40 -5.58
CA SER A 73 11.56 15.27 -5.63
C SER A 73 12.16 15.33 -7.05
N ASN A 74 12.37 14.17 -7.69
CA ASN A 74 12.89 14.11 -9.06
C ASN A 74 11.94 14.79 -10.07
N SER A 75 10.62 14.69 -9.87
CA SER A 75 9.64 15.35 -10.74
C SER A 75 9.68 16.86 -10.59
N LEU A 76 9.83 17.37 -9.36
CA LEU A 76 9.95 18.80 -9.08
C LEU A 76 11.25 19.36 -9.65
N GLU A 77 12.36 18.65 -9.49
CA GLU A 77 13.64 19.05 -10.08
C GLU A 77 13.55 19.16 -11.61
N LYS A 78 12.92 18.19 -12.26
CA LYS A 78 12.68 18.25 -13.72
C LYS A 78 11.81 19.44 -14.13
N LEU A 79 10.81 19.79 -13.32
CA LEU A 79 9.93 20.93 -13.58
C LEU A 79 10.70 22.25 -13.45
N ASN A 80 11.48 22.41 -12.37
CA ASN A 80 12.29 23.60 -12.12
C ASN A 80 13.45 23.77 -13.09
N ARG A 81 13.85 22.74 -13.84
CA ARG A 81 14.82 22.86 -14.94
C ARG A 81 14.18 23.31 -16.25
N ARG A 82 12.86 23.19 -16.39
CA ARG A 82 12.10 23.57 -17.60
C ARG A 82 11.59 25.00 -17.58
N PHE A 83 11.47 25.59 -16.39
CA PHE A 83 11.07 26.97 -16.14
C PHE A 83 12.24 27.70 -15.48
#